data_AF-A0A4D7ARB7-F1
#
_entry.id   AF-A0A4D7ARB7-F1
#
_cell.length_a   1.000
_cell.length_b   1.000
_cell.length_c   1.000
_cell.angle_alpha   90.00
_cell.angle_beta   90.00
_cell.angle_gamma   90.00
#
_symmetry.space_group_name_H-M   'P 1'
#
loop_
_entity.id
_entity.type
_entity.pdbx_description
1 polymer ?
#
loop_
_entity_poly.entity_id
_entity_poly.type
_entity_poly.pdbx_seq_one_letter_code
_entity_poly.pdbx_strand_id
1 'polypeptide(L)'
;MMSPEIEREMIRRHRNGTIRFDHEGEFWRDDEKRTVKMMFEEGYGISEIAFAVGRSEPAVMQQIEKMDLYQRTLNPKRHKSPPKAPTCLCDSCSLDLSACPRCEAHLSVQEVE
;
A
#
# COMPACT_ATOMS: atom_id res chain seq x y z
N MET A 1 -10.99 -0.24 29.59
CA MET A 1 -11.27 0.05 28.17
C MET A 1 -11.17 1.55 27.98
N MET A 2 -10.45 2.01 26.94
CA MET A 2 -10.40 3.43 26.56
C MET A 2 -11.80 3.88 26.08
N SER A 3 -12.14 5.16 26.23
CA SER A 3 -13.39 5.71 25.69
C SER A 3 -13.39 5.63 24.16
N PRO A 4 -14.52 5.27 23.51
CA PRO A 4 -14.64 5.28 22.04
C PRO A 4 -14.29 6.62 21.39
N GLU A 5 -14.41 7.71 22.14
CA GLU A 5 -14.02 9.06 21.69
C GLU A 5 -12.50 9.22 21.58
N ILE A 6 -11.76 8.62 22.51
CA ILE A 6 -10.29 8.64 22.52
C ILE A 6 -9.76 7.80 21.36
N GLU A 7 -10.36 6.65 21.10
CA GLU A 7 -10.01 5.78 19.97
C GLU A 7 -10.17 6.51 18.63
N ARG A 8 -11.33 7.15 18.41
CA ARG A 8 -11.60 7.92 17.18
C ARG A 8 -10.62 9.08 17.00
N GLU A 9 -10.28 9.79 18.08
CA GLU A 9 -9.34 10.90 18.02
C GLU A 9 -7.90 10.41 17.73
N MET A 10 -7.49 9.27 18.29
CA MET A 10 -6.22 8.64 17.96
C MET A 10 -6.16 8.23 16.48
N ILE A 11 -7.20 7.60 15.95
CA ILE A 11 -7.28 7.24 14.53
C ILE A 11 -7.17 8.49 13.64
N ARG A 12 -7.85 9.59 13.99
CA ARG A 12 -7.75 10.87 13.24
C ARG A 12 -6.34 11.42 13.23
N ARG A 13 -5.67 11.47 14.38
CA ARG A 13 -4.29 11.95 14.49
C ARG A 13 -3.34 11.07 13.70
N HIS A 14 -3.54 9.76 13.72
CA HIS A 14 -2.76 8.82 12.94
C HIS A 14 -2.94 9.04 11.43
N ARG A 15 -4.18 9.20 10.95
CA ARG A 15 -4.45 9.51 9.53
C ARG A 15 -3.82 10.83 9.09
N ASN A 16 -3.73 11.79 10.00
CA ASN A 16 -3.08 13.08 9.77
C ASN A 16 -1.53 13.02 9.91
N GLY A 17 -0.97 11.85 10.25
CA GLY A 17 0.48 11.64 10.40
C GLY A 17 1.08 12.31 11.63
N THR A 18 0.28 12.73 12.61
CA THR A 18 0.76 13.46 13.79
C THR A 18 1.21 12.53 14.92
N ILE A 19 0.84 11.25 14.86
CA ILE A 19 1.27 10.20 15.80
C ILE A 19 1.67 8.94 15.04
N ARG A 20 2.68 8.23 15.54
CA ARG A 20 3.12 6.92 15.04
C ARG A 20 2.65 5.84 16.01
N PHE A 21 2.38 4.63 15.51
CA PHE A 21 2.10 3.48 16.36
C PHE A 21 3.39 2.91 16.96
N ASP A 22 3.31 2.37 18.18
CA ASP A 22 4.45 1.80 18.91
C ASP A 22 5.20 0.71 18.11
N HIS A 23 4.48 -0.10 17.32
CA HIS A 23 5.05 -1.22 16.56
C HIS A 23 5.31 -0.90 15.07
N GLU A 24 5.37 0.38 14.68
CA GLU A 24 5.64 0.76 13.30
C GLU A 24 7.08 0.38 12.88
N GLY A 25 7.20 -0.65 12.04
CA GLY A 25 8.49 -1.18 11.55
C GLY A 25 8.94 -2.49 12.21
N GLU A 26 8.23 -2.99 13.21
CA GLU A 26 8.51 -4.30 13.81
C GLU A 26 8.00 -5.46 12.95
N PHE A 27 8.67 -6.61 13.02
CA PHE A 27 8.17 -7.85 12.43
C PHE A 27 6.84 -8.25 13.06
N TRP A 28 5.89 -8.71 12.25
CA TRP A 28 4.60 -9.23 12.73
C TRP A 28 4.80 -10.55 13.50
N ARG A 29 4.45 -10.54 14.77
CA ARG A 29 4.42 -11.72 15.63
C ARG A 29 3.21 -12.60 15.29
N ASP A 30 3.28 -13.88 15.62
CA ASP A 30 2.24 -14.83 15.23
C ASP A 30 0.94 -14.68 16.05
N ASP A 31 1.04 -14.17 17.27
CA ASP A 31 -0.10 -13.75 18.10
C ASP A 31 -0.82 -12.53 17.48
N GLU A 32 -0.09 -11.51 17.03
CA GLU A 32 -0.67 -10.35 16.32
C GLU A 32 -1.43 -10.81 15.06
N LYS A 33 -0.84 -11.71 14.27
CA LYS A 33 -1.48 -12.26 13.06
C LYS A 33 -2.75 -13.03 13.39
N ARG A 34 -2.72 -13.82 14.48
CA ARG A 34 -3.89 -14.58 14.94
C ARG A 34 -5.01 -13.65 15.37
N THR A 35 -4.70 -12.57 16.09
CA THR A 35 -5.66 -11.54 16.48
C THR A 35 -6.29 -10.85 15.27
N VAL A 36 -5.47 -10.43 14.30
CA VAL A 36 -5.97 -9.82 13.05
C VAL A 36 -6.91 -10.79 12.32
N LYS A 37 -6.52 -12.06 12.18
CA LYS A 37 -7.34 -13.07 11.50
C LYS A 37 -8.69 -13.27 12.21
N MET A 38 -8.67 -13.48 13.52
CA MET A 38 -9.87 -13.71 14.33
C MET A 38 -10.84 -12.52 14.23
N MET A 39 -10.35 -11.30 14.48
CA MET A 39 -11.20 -10.10 14.43
C MET A 39 -11.72 -9.82 13.01
N PHE A 40 -10.93 -10.10 11.98
CA PHE A 40 -11.39 -9.95 10.60
C PHE A 40 -12.49 -10.97 10.25
N GLU A 41 -12.34 -12.23 10.65
CA GLU A 41 -13.35 -13.29 10.43
C GLU A 41 -14.65 -13.02 11.22
N GLU A 42 -14.54 -12.38 12.39
CA GLU A 42 -15.68 -11.92 13.20
C GLU A 42 -16.37 -10.66 12.63
N GLY A 43 -15.78 -10.01 11.63
CA GLY A 43 -16.37 -8.86 10.93
C GLY A 43 -16.07 -7.49 11.55
N TYR A 44 -15.05 -7.38 12.40
CA TYR A 44 -14.62 -6.09 12.95
C TYR A 44 -14.03 -5.18 11.86
N GLY A 45 -14.18 -3.87 12.03
CA GLY A 45 -13.63 -2.87 11.14
C GLY A 45 -12.10 -2.79 11.23
N ILE A 46 -11.45 -2.39 10.13
CA ILE A 46 -9.99 -2.23 10.06
C ILE A 46 -9.44 -1.30 11.16
N SER A 47 -10.18 -0.25 11.50
CA SER A 47 -9.77 0.70 12.54
C SER A 47 -9.76 0.08 13.94
N GLU A 48 -10.72 -0.78 14.25
CA GLU A 48 -10.81 -1.49 15.53
C GLU A 48 -9.70 -2.54 15.64
N ILE A 49 -9.43 -3.25 14.54
CA ILE A 49 -8.32 -4.19 14.44
C ILE A 49 -6.99 -3.45 14.65
N ALA A 50 -6.78 -2.33 13.96
CA ALA A 50 -5.58 -1.48 14.09
C ALA A 50 -5.35 -1.05 15.54
N PHE A 51 -6.40 -0.67 16.25
CA PHE A 51 -6.33 -0.35 17.67
C PHE A 51 -5.96 -1.56 18.53
N ALA A 52 -6.55 -2.72 18.26
CA ALA A 52 -6.31 -3.95 19.04
C ALA A 52 -4.87 -4.48 18.90
N VAL A 53 -4.28 -4.45 17.70
CA VAL A 53 -2.86 -4.82 17.49
C VAL A 53 -1.87 -3.68 17.67
N GLY A 54 -2.34 -2.44 17.90
CA GLY A 54 -1.46 -1.29 18.07
C GLY A 54 -0.61 -0.99 16.83
N ARG A 55 -1.19 -1.19 15.63
CA ARG A 55 -0.55 -0.91 14.34
C ARG A 55 -1.45 -0.05 13.47
N SER A 56 -0.87 0.57 12.45
CA SER A 56 -1.60 1.45 11.54
C SER A 56 -2.63 0.72 10.67
N GLU A 57 -3.73 1.39 10.32
CA GLU A 57 -4.75 0.85 9.41
C GLU A 57 -4.13 0.36 8.08
N PRO A 58 -3.19 1.09 7.44
CA PRO A 58 -2.51 0.59 6.25
C PRO A 58 -1.66 -0.66 6.50
N ALA A 59 -1.03 -0.81 7.67
CA ALA A 59 -0.28 -2.01 8.01
C ALA A 59 -1.21 -3.22 8.18
N VAL A 60 -2.35 -3.03 8.85
CA VAL A 60 -3.38 -4.07 9.01
C VAL A 60 -3.95 -4.50 7.66
N MET A 61 -4.31 -3.55 6.79
CA MET A 61 -4.80 -3.88 5.43
C MET A 61 -3.78 -4.71 4.64
N GLN A 62 -2.51 -4.28 4.63
CA GLN A 62 -1.43 -5.04 3.98
C GLN A 62 -1.26 -6.44 4.57
N GLN A 63 -1.41 -6.58 5.89
CA GLN A 63 -1.28 -7.87 6.55
C GLN A 63 -2.45 -8.80 6.22
N ILE A 64 -3.69 -8.29 6.18
CA ILE A 64 -4.88 -9.02 5.73
C ILE A 64 -4.73 -9.48 4.28
N GLU A 65 -4.23 -8.61 3.39
CA GLU A 65 -3.89 -8.98 2.00
C GLU A 65 -2.84 -10.09 1.94
N LYS A 66 -1.78 -10.00 2.75
CA LYS A 66 -0.70 -11.00 2.79
C LYS A 66 -1.16 -12.35 3.33
N MET A 67 -2.14 -12.35 4.24
CA MET A 67 -2.76 -13.56 4.80
C MET A 67 -3.91 -14.10 3.93
N ASP A 68 -4.20 -13.45 2.80
CA ASP A 68 -5.25 -13.81 1.85
C ASP A 68 -6.64 -13.99 2.49
N LEU A 69 -6.95 -13.17 3.50
CA LEU A 69 -8.22 -13.28 4.24
C LEU A 69 -9.42 -12.69 3.49
N TYR A 70 -9.18 -11.80 2.53
CA TYR A 70 -10.24 -11.31 1.68
C TYR A 70 -10.78 -12.47 0.84
N GLN A 71 -12.08 -12.76 0.95
CA GLN A 71 -12.79 -13.51 -0.09
C GLN A 71 -12.79 -12.63 -1.35
N ARG A 72 -11.73 -12.76 -2.15
CA ARG A 72 -11.44 -11.95 -3.32
C ARG A 72 -12.42 -12.33 -4.44
N THR A 73 -13.69 -11.95 -4.27
CA THR A 73 -14.76 -12.28 -5.22
C THR A 73 -14.54 -11.65 -6.58
N LEU A 74 -13.76 -10.57 -6.66
CA LEU A 74 -13.21 -10.01 -7.89
C LEU A 74 -11.86 -9.44 -7.54
N ASN A 75 -10.78 -9.95 -8.12
CA ASN A 75 -9.42 -9.40 -7.98
C ASN A 75 -9.41 -7.97 -8.53
N PRO A 76 -9.52 -6.91 -7.70
CA PRO A 76 -9.40 -5.56 -8.19
C PRO A 76 -7.89 -5.38 -8.37
N LYS A 77 -7.40 -5.65 -9.58
CA LYS A 77 -5.99 -5.41 -9.90
C LYS A 77 -5.70 -3.98 -9.45
N ARG A 78 -4.72 -3.82 -8.55
CA ARG A 78 -4.20 -2.51 -8.16
C ARG A 78 -4.06 -1.72 -9.46
N HIS A 79 -4.81 -0.62 -9.59
CA HIS A 79 -4.75 0.22 -10.78
C HIS A 79 -3.32 0.74 -10.88
N LYS A 80 -2.45 0.01 -11.61
CA LYS A 80 -1.22 0.59 -12.11
C LYS A 80 -1.70 1.69 -13.04
N SER A 81 -1.22 2.91 -12.83
CA SER A 81 -1.36 3.95 -13.83
C SER A 81 -0.93 3.36 -15.18
N PRO A 82 -1.64 3.67 -16.27
CA PRO A 82 -1.18 3.23 -17.58
C PRO A 82 0.27 3.66 -17.76
N PRO A 83 1.12 2.82 -18.36
CA PRO A 83 2.49 3.19 -18.64
C PRO A 83 2.48 4.51 -19.40
N LYS A 84 3.30 5.47 -18.94
CA LYS A 84 3.46 6.76 -19.62
C LYS A 84 3.96 6.51 -21.04
N ALA A 85 3.53 7.32 -22.00
CA ALA A 85 4.07 7.28 -23.34
C ALA A 85 5.59 7.54 -23.28
N PRO A 86 6.39 6.88 -24.13
CA PRO A 86 7.84 7.05 -24.12
C PRO A 86 8.19 8.51 -24.40
N THR A 87 9.04 9.09 -23.58
CA THR A 87 9.48 10.48 -23.73
C THR A 87 10.91 10.55 -24.27
N CYS A 88 11.24 11.66 -24.92
CA CYS A 88 12.63 11.95 -25.27
C CYS A 88 13.36 12.40 -24.00
N LEU A 89 14.54 11.81 -23.73
CA LEU A 89 15.34 12.13 -22.54
C LEU A 89 16.20 13.40 -22.71
N CYS A 90 16.06 14.12 -23.82
CA CYS A 90 16.80 15.34 -24.10
C CYS A 90 15.95 16.57 -23.74
N ASP A 91 16.53 17.56 -23.04
CA ASP A 91 15.83 18.80 -22.66
C ASP A 91 15.39 19.68 -23.85
N SER A 92 16.08 19.57 -25.00
CA SER A 92 15.73 20.27 -26.24
C SER A 92 16.08 19.42 -27.47
N CYS A 93 15.23 18.45 -27.78
CA CYS A 93 15.40 17.61 -28.98
C CYS A 93 14.58 18.17 -30.15
N SER A 94 15.22 18.35 -31.31
CA SER A 94 14.56 18.65 -32.58
C SER A 94 14.42 17.43 -33.50
N LEU A 95 14.84 16.25 -33.03
CA LEU A 95 14.73 14.99 -33.78
C LEU A 95 13.38 14.33 -33.54
N ASP A 96 12.86 13.66 -34.58
CA ASP A 96 11.67 12.85 -34.46
C ASP A 96 11.89 11.71 -33.44
N LEU A 97 10.89 11.45 -32.59
CA LEU A 97 10.94 10.47 -31.50
C LEU A 97 11.24 9.05 -32.00
N SER A 98 10.82 8.75 -33.23
CA SER A 98 11.02 7.45 -33.89
C SER A 98 12.49 7.18 -34.30
N ALA A 99 13.27 8.24 -34.50
CA ALA A 99 14.66 8.18 -34.97
C ALA A 99 15.67 8.57 -33.87
N CYS A 100 15.20 8.89 -32.66
CA CYS A 100 16.05 9.31 -31.57
C CYS A 100 16.67 8.10 -30.86
N PRO A 101 18.00 7.88 -30.93
CA PRO A 101 18.66 6.76 -30.25
C PRO A 101 18.64 6.89 -28.72
N ARG A 102 18.15 8.03 -28.19
CA ARG A 102 18.11 8.35 -26.76
C ARG A 102 16.68 8.54 -26.23
N CYS A 103 15.67 8.06 -26.96
CA CYS A 103 14.31 7.99 -26.44
C CYS A 103 14.12 6.72 -25.60
N GLU A 104 13.24 6.78 -24.60
CA GLU A 104 12.91 5.63 -23.73
C GLU A 104 12.38 4.42 -24.54
N ALA A 105 11.76 4.67 -25.69
CA ALA A 105 11.28 3.62 -26.58
C ALA A 105 12.42 2.81 -27.22
N HIS A 106 13.59 3.41 -27.48
CA HIS A 106 14.72 2.71 -28.12
C HIS A 106 15.60 1.98 -27.10
N LEU A 107 15.77 2.56 -25.91
CA LEU A 107 16.53 1.95 -24.81
C LEU A 107 15.87 0.68 -24.29
N SER A 108 14.53 0.65 -24.20
CA SER A 108 13.79 -0.53 -23.73
C SER A 108 13.83 -1.73 -24.69
N VAL A 109 14.26 -1.52 -25.95
CA VAL A 109 14.42 -2.60 -26.95
C VAL A 109 15.80 -3.23 -26.90
N GLN A 110 16.81 -2.54 -26.37
CA GLN A 110 18.21 -3.02 -26.33
C GLN A 110 18.55 -3.87 -25.09
N GLU A 111 17.68 -3.96 -24.08
CA GLU A 111 17.93 -4.75 -22.86
C GLU A 111 17.54 -6.24 -22.98
N VAL A 112 17.23 -6.72 -24.19
CA VAL A 112 16.82 -8.12 -24.45
C VAL A 112 17.76 -8.79 -25.46
N GLU A 113 19.05 -8.88 -25.13
CA GLU A 113 19.99 -9.80 -25.78
C GLU A 113 20.89 -10.49 -24.76
#